data_AF-A0A8J8EU99-F1
#
_entry.id   AF-A0A8J8EU99-F1
#
_cell.length_a   1.000
_cell.length_b   1.000
_cell.length_c   1.000
_cell.angle_alpha   90.00
_cell.angle_beta   90.00
_cell.angle_gamma   90.00
#
_symmetry.space_group_name_H-M   'P 1'
#
loop_
_entity.id
_entity.type
_entity.pdbx_description
1 polymer ?
#
loop_
_entity_poly.entity_id
_entity_poly.type
_entity_poly.pdbx_seq_one_letter_code
_entity_poly.pdbx_strand_id
1 'polypeptide(L)'
;MLLTRHAKERLVKRLAKRRKLERVYSALWEFLERSKRIDVNDKVVIFTDGRKSLVCVRLECERLPLEEIRHRVEKIERPYECVFLDGRLARETVPRKFVELIPEGEYCFYINREKRSLYIGSEGPLLAITLRPAKRKEREC
;
A
#
# COMPACT_ATOMS: atom_id res chain seq x y z
N MET A 1 2.23 -0.62 -0.66
CA MET A 1 1.36 -1.16 0.41
C MET A 1 -0.08 -0.77 0.10
N LEU A 2 -1.04 -1.66 0.33
CA LEU A 2 -2.48 -1.40 0.30
C LEU A 2 -3.03 -1.28 1.72
N LEU A 3 -4.20 -0.65 1.88
CA LEU A 3 -4.81 -0.43 3.19
C LEU A 3 -6.18 -1.11 3.28
N THR A 4 -6.38 -1.92 4.32
CA THR A 4 -7.74 -2.35 4.70
C THR A 4 -8.58 -1.16 5.16
N ARG A 5 -9.91 -1.30 5.14
CA ARG A 5 -10.83 -0.28 5.69
C ARG A 5 -10.45 0.11 7.12
N HIS A 6 -10.19 -0.89 7.97
CA HIS A 6 -9.78 -0.67 9.35
C HIS A 6 -8.46 0.11 9.44
N ALA A 7 -7.42 -0.28 8.69
CA ALA A 7 -6.16 0.46 8.67
C ALA A 7 -6.34 1.91 8.22
N LYS A 8 -7.14 2.18 7.17
CA LYS A 8 -7.46 3.54 6.71
C LYS A 8 -8.08 4.37 7.82
N GLU A 9 -9.10 3.86 8.50
CA GLU A 9 -9.76 4.57 9.61
C GLU A 9 -8.77 4.92 10.74
N ARG A 10 -7.87 4.00 11.08
CA ARG A 10 -6.85 4.24 12.09
C ARG A 10 -5.81 5.25 11.63
N LEU A 11 -5.38 5.20 10.37
CA LEU A 11 -4.46 6.17 9.77
C LEU A 11 -5.08 7.57 9.73
N VAL A 12 -6.33 7.69 9.31
CA VAL A 12 -7.09 8.95 9.34
C VAL A 12 -7.14 9.51 10.75
N LYS A 13 -7.56 8.69 11.73
CA LYS A 13 -7.71 9.12 13.13
C LYS A 13 -6.39 9.54 13.78
N ARG A 14 -5.28 8.89 13.42
CA ARG A 14 -4.03 8.96 14.19
C ARG A 14 -2.87 9.66 13.49
N LEU A 15 -2.90 9.79 12.17
CA LEU A 15 -1.84 10.40 11.37
C LEU A 15 -2.38 11.52 10.47
N ALA A 16 -3.26 11.18 9.52
CA ALA A 16 -3.59 12.11 8.44
C ALA A 16 -4.54 13.25 8.86
N LYS A 17 -5.39 13.04 9.87
CA LYS A 17 -6.48 13.96 10.29
C LYS A 17 -7.43 14.42 9.17
N ARG A 18 -7.33 13.80 7.98
CA ARG A 18 -8.11 14.07 6.77
C ARG A 18 -8.43 12.75 6.07
N ARG A 19 -9.57 12.70 5.36
CA ARG A 19 -10.08 11.48 4.72
C ARG A 19 -9.65 11.28 3.25
N LYS A 20 -9.10 12.31 2.59
CA LYS A 20 -8.69 12.21 1.17
C LYS A 20 -7.62 11.12 1.02
N LEU A 21 -7.83 10.19 0.09
CA LEU A 21 -6.98 9.01 -0.11
C LEU A 21 -5.49 9.35 -0.23
N GLU A 22 -5.15 10.29 -1.13
CA GLU A 22 -3.79 10.79 -1.33
C GLU A 22 -3.14 11.27 -0.03
N ARG A 23 -3.91 11.94 0.85
CA ARG A 23 -3.41 12.43 2.14
C ARG A 23 -3.20 11.30 3.15
N VAL A 24 -4.05 10.27 3.11
CA VAL A 24 -3.87 9.06 3.93
C VAL A 24 -2.59 8.33 3.52
N TYR A 25 -2.36 8.16 2.22
CA TYR A 25 -1.14 7.53 1.70
C TYR A 25 0.13 8.38 1.90
N SER A 26 0.04 9.71 1.76
CA SER A 26 1.14 10.63 2.13
C SER A 26 1.56 10.44 3.58
N ALA A 27 0.58 10.46 4.51
CA ALA A 27 0.85 10.27 5.94
C ALA A 27 1.35 8.86 6.26
N LEU A 28 0.95 7.85 5.48
CA LEU A 28 1.49 6.50 5.57
C LEU A 28 2.97 6.47 5.16
N TRP A 29 3.35 7.06 4.02
CA TRP A 29 4.74 7.07 3.58
C TRP A 29 5.65 7.81 4.56
N GLU A 30 5.23 8.99 5.04
CA GLU A 30 5.95 9.71 6.10
C GLU A 30 6.12 8.86 7.37
N PHE A 31 5.15 8.03 7.70
CA PHE A 31 5.26 7.09 8.83
C PHE A 31 6.26 5.98 8.53
N LEU A 32 6.24 5.41 7.33
CA LEU A 32 7.17 4.35 6.93
C LEU A 32 8.62 4.83 6.91
N GLU A 33 8.89 6.07 6.47
CA GLU A 33 10.24 6.66 6.44
C GLU A 33 10.90 6.74 7.82
N ARG A 34 10.12 7.00 8.87
CA ARG A 34 10.61 7.07 10.25
C ARG A 34 10.44 5.77 11.03
N SER A 35 9.94 4.72 10.39
CA SER A 35 9.64 3.45 11.05
C SER A 35 10.73 2.43 10.81
N LYS A 36 11.03 1.64 11.83
CA LYS A 36 11.79 0.40 11.68
C LYS A 36 10.87 -0.71 11.17
N ARG A 37 11.40 -1.57 10.31
CA ARG A 37 10.74 -2.79 9.84
C ARG A 37 11.11 -3.96 10.75
N ILE A 38 10.11 -4.73 11.16
CA ILE A 38 10.25 -5.95 11.94
C ILE A 38 9.53 -7.06 11.19
N ASP A 39 10.29 -8.03 10.67
CA ASP A 39 9.73 -9.25 10.09
C ASP A 39 9.42 -10.23 11.23
N VAL A 40 8.14 -10.38 11.55
CA VAL A 40 7.68 -11.23 12.67
C VAL A 40 7.73 -12.70 12.27
N ASN A 41 7.37 -12.97 11.01
CA ASN A 41 7.48 -14.25 10.33
C ASN A 41 7.33 -14.02 8.82
N ASP A 42 7.28 -15.10 8.03
CA ASP A 42 7.18 -15.02 6.57
C ASP A 42 5.94 -14.27 6.07
N LYS A 43 4.85 -14.24 6.86
CA LYS A 43 3.58 -13.63 6.46
C LYS A 43 3.37 -12.23 7.03
N VAL A 44 3.92 -11.93 8.21
CA VAL A 44 3.59 -10.74 8.99
C VAL A 44 4.79 -9.81 9.13
N VAL A 45 4.56 -8.55 8.78
CA VAL A 45 5.55 -7.47 8.86
C VAL A 45 4.99 -6.35 9.72
N ILE A 46 5.79 -5.80 10.62
CA ILE A 46 5.42 -4.65 11.43
C ILE A 46 6.34 -3.47 11.12
N PHE A 47 5.76 -2.31 10.90
CA PHE A 47 6.50 -1.04 10.86
C PHE A 47 6.20 -0.25 12.12
N THR A 48 7.24 0.18 12.84
CA THR A 48 7.08 0.88 14.12
C THR A 48 8.01 2.08 14.24
N ASP A 49 7.47 3.21 14.71
CA ASP A 49 8.24 4.41 15.10
C ASP A 49 8.49 4.47 16.62
N GLY A 50 8.31 3.34 17.32
CA GLY A 50 8.39 3.22 18.77
C GLY A 50 7.17 3.77 19.51
N ARG A 51 6.26 4.49 18.85
CA ARG A 51 4.99 4.99 19.45
C ARG A 51 3.79 4.27 18.87
N LYS A 52 3.77 4.08 17.55
CA LYS A 52 2.71 3.41 16.80
C LYS A 52 3.33 2.28 15.98
N SER A 53 2.53 1.25 15.74
CA SER A 53 2.91 0.13 14.90
C SER A 53 1.83 -0.15 13.88
N LEU A 54 2.25 -0.22 12.62
CA LEU A 54 1.45 -0.63 11.48
C LEU A 54 1.68 -2.12 11.26
N VAL A 55 0.62 -2.90 11.37
CA VAL A 55 0.68 -4.35 11.19
C VAL A 55 0.25 -4.66 9.77
N CYS A 56 1.10 -5.38 9.05
CA CYS A 56 0.93 -5.71 7.66
C CYS A 56 1.03 -7.23 7.44
N VAL A 57 0.34 -7.70 6.41
CA VAL A 57 0.54 -9.05 5.87
C VAL A 57 1.10 -8.96 4.46
N ARG A 58 1.95 -9.91 4.08
CA ARG A 58 2.44 -10.04 2.70
C ARG A 58 1.31 -10.52 1.80
N LEU A 59 1.22 -9.92 0.62
CA LEU A 59 0.36 -10.37 -0.47
C LEU A 59 1.24 -10.98 -1.56
N GLU A 60 0.72 -12.01 -2.22
CA GLU A 60 1.34 -12.54 -3.42
C GLU A 60 1.17 -11.55 -4.58
N CYS A 61 2.23 -11.36 -5.36
CA CYS A 61 2.23 -10.60 -6.61
C CYS A 61 2.80 -11.44 -7.73
N GLU A 62 2.37 -11.14 -8.93
CA GLU A 62 3.07 -11.56 -10.15
C GLU A 62 4.04 -10.43 -10.53
N ARG A 63 5.29 -10.77 -10.85
CA ARG A 63 6.23 -9.79 -11.41
C ARG A 63 6.06 -9.77 -12.92
N LEU A 64 5.67 -8.62 -13.45
CA LEU A 64 5.26 -8.44 -14.84
C LEU A 64 5.88 -7.16 -15.43
N PRO A 65 6.21 -7.15 -16.74
CA PRO A 65 6.53 -5.92 -17.44
C PRO A 65 5.30 -4.99 -17.50
N LEU A 66 5.54 -3.68 -17.54
CA LEU A 66 4.45 -2.69 -17.54
C LEU A 66 3.47 -2.87 -18.71
N GLU A 67 3.94 -3.28 -19.89
CA GLU A 67 3.09 -3.57 -21.05
C GLU A 67 2.04 -4.66 -20.76
N GLU A 68 2.45 -5.74 -20.11
CA GLU A 68 1.55 -6.82 -19.69
C GLU A 68 0.55 -6.32 -18.63
N ILE A 69 1.01 -5.46 -17.71
CA ILE A 69 0.12 -4.82 -16.72
C ILE A 69 -0.93 -3.94 -17.43
N ARG A 70 -0.54 -3.16 -18.46
CA ARG A 70 -1.46 -2.34 -19.27
C ARG A 70 -2.54 -3.20 -19.90
N HIS A 71 -2.16 -4.33 -20.51
CA HIS A 71 -3.10 -5.26 -21.14
C HIS A 71 -4.10 -5.84 -20.13
N ARG A 72 -3.63 -6.22 -18.92
CA ARG A 72 -4.50 -6.79 -17.86
C ARG A 72 -5.54 -5.81 -17.33
N VAL A 73 -5.26 -4.51 -17.37
CA VAL A 73 -6.17 -3.47 -16.83
C VAL A 73 -6.96 -2.70 -17.89
N GLU A 74 -6.69 -2.93 -19.17
CA GLU A 74 -7.25 -2.20 -20.32
C GLU A 74 -8.79 -2.11 -20.28
N LYS A 75 -9.43 -3.26 -20.03
CA LYS A 75 -10.90 -3.41 -20.03
C LYS A 75 -11.56 -3.00 -18.72
N ILE A 76 -10.81 -2.49 -17.74
CA ILE A 76 -11.35 -2.05 -16.46
C ILE A 76 -11.79 -0.59 -16.58
N GLU A 77 -13.11 -0.37 -16.60
CA GLU A 77 -13.69 0.98 -16.75
C GLU A 77 -14.07 1.64 -15.42
N ARG A 78 -14.16 0.85 -14.34
CA ARG A 78 -14.57 1.35 -13.02
C ARG A 78 -13.38 1.93 -12.25
N PRO A 79 -13.61 2.92 -11.37
CA PRO A 79 -12.57 3.42 -10.47
C PRO A 79 -12.11 2.36 -9.46
N TYR A 80 -10.80 2.30 -9.25
CA TYR A 80 -10.11 1.47 -8.26
C TYR A 80 -9.24 2.38 -7.39
N GLU A 81 -8.98 1.95 -6.17
CA GLU A 81 -7.84 2.45 -5.40
C GLU A 81 -6.55 1.93 -6.03
N CYS A 82 -5.83 2.81 -6.72
CA CYS A 82 -4.61 2.45 -7.42
C CYS A 82 -3.41 3.03 -6.66
N VAL A 83 -2.42 2.17 -6.40
CA VAL A 83 -1.19 2.53 -5.68
C VAL A 83 0.02 2.11 -6.50
N PHE A 84 0.93 3.07 -6.72
CA PHE A 84 2.26 2.86 -7.27
C PHE A 84 3.28 3.22 -6.18
N LEU A 85 3.99 2.22 -5.66
CA LEU A 85 4.87 2.40 -4.49
C LEU A 85 6.08 3.29 -4.81
N ASP A 86 6.78 2.99 -5.91
CA ASP A 86 8.08 3.59 -6.21
C ASP A 86 7.95 5.09 -6.49
N GLY A 87 6.90 5.48 -7.21
CA GLY A 87 6.55 6.88 -7.46
C GLY A 87 5.75 7.56 -6.35
N ARG A 88 5.49 6.87 -5.23
CA ARG A 88 4.65 7.36 -4.12
C ARG A 88 3.36 8.02 -4.64
N LEU A 89 2.61 7.25 -5.42
CA LEU A 89 1.38 7.70 -6.03
C LEU A 89 0.22 6.82 -5.57
N ALA A 90 -0.84 7.44 -5.07
CA ALA A 90 -2.06 6.75 -4.69
C ALA A 90 -3.28 7.60 -5.01
N ARG A 91 -4.20 7.08 -5.82
CA ARG A 91 -5.43 7.79 -6.20
C ARG A 91 -6.56 6.83 -6.53
N GLU A 92 -7.78 7.32 -6.38
CA GLU A 92 -8.97 6.63 -6.87
C GLU A 92 -9.18 7.02 -8.32
N THR A 93 -8.95 6.08 -9.25
CA THR A 93 -9.04 6.34 -10.69
C THR A 93 -9.26 5.05 -11.46
N VAL A 94 -9.50 5.17 -12.76
CA VAL A 94 -9.60 4.00 -13.64
C VAL A 94 -8.19 3.41 -13.85
N PRO A 95 -7.97 2.11 -13.59
CA PRO A 95 -6.67 1.45 -13.73
C PRO A 95 -5.89 1.76 -15.01
N ARG A 96 -6.55 1.76 -16.18
CA ARG A 96 -5.90 2.09 -17.47
C ARG A 96 -5.25 3.49 -17.49
N LYS A 97 -5.92 4.48 -16.90
CA LYS A 97 -5.37 5.85 -16.76
C LYS A 97 -4.30 5.93 -15.69
N PHE A 98 -4.29 4.98 -14.75
CA PHE A 98 -3.28 4.93 -13.69
C PHE A 98 -1.94 4.46 -14.23
N VAL A 99 -1.94 3.38 -15.02
CA VAL A 99 -0.71 2.77 -15.56
C VAL A 99 0.01 3.65 -16.58
N GLU A 100 -0.69 4.60 -17.21
CA GLU A 100 -0.08 5.64 -18.07
C GLU A 100 0.90 6.56 -17.31
N LEU A 101 0.79 6.65 -15.98
CA LEU A 101 1.70 7.47 -15.15
C LEU A 101 2.94 6.72 -14.68
N ILE A 102 3.06 5.44 -14.98
CA ILE A 102 4.12 4.57 -14.48
C ILE A 102 5.21 4.48 -15.55
N PRO A 103 6.50 4.67 -15.20
CA PRO A 103 7.59 4.51 -16.14
C PRO A 103 7.75 3.04 -16.55
N GLU A 104 8.26 2.79 -17.75
CA GLU A 104 8.55 1.44 -18.23
C GLU A 104 9.45 0.67 -17.26
N GLY A 105 9.22 -0.64 -17.16
CA GLY A 105 9.96 -1.53 -16.25
C GLY A 105 9.18 -2.78 -15.88
N GLU A 106 9.75 -3.55 -14.96
CA GLU A 106 9.12 -4.73 -14.37
C GLU A 106 8.70 -4.46 -12.93
N TYR A 107 7.46 -4.81 -12.58
CA TYR A 107 6.88 -4.50 -11.28
C TYR A 107 6.13 -5.69 -10.71
N CYS A 108 6.08 -5.76 -9.38
CA CYS A 108 5.10 -6.59 -8.70
C CYS A 108 3.70 -6.01 -8.89
N PHE A 109 2.83 -6.79 -9.52
CA PHE A 109 1.44 -6.49 -9.80
C PHE A 109 0.53 -7.28 -8.88
N TYR A 110 -0.42 -6.58 -8.26
CA TYR A 110 -1.52 -7.19 -7.53
C TYR A 110 -2.82 -6.46 -7.84
N ILE A 111 -3.87 -7.20 -8.12
CA ILE A 111 -5.21 -6.65 -8.33
C ILE A 111 -6.25 -7.46 -7.56
N ASN A 112 -7.16 -6.75 -6.89
CA ASN A 112 -8.33 -7.33 -6.28
C ASN A 112 -9.58 -6.68 -6.87
N ARG A 113 -10.32 -7.43 -7.70
CA ARG A 113 -11.52 -6.93 -8.38
C ARG A 113 -12.70 -6.72 -7.44
N GLU A 114 -12.81 -7.54 -6.38
CA GLU A 114 -13.88 -7.42 -5.39
C GLU A 114 -13.70 -6.16 -4.53
N LYS A 115 -12.48 -5.93 -4.03
CA LYS A 115 -12.13 -4.76 -3.22
C LYS A 115 -11.79 -3.52 -4.06
N ARG A 116 -11.76 -3.66 -5.38
CA ARG A 116 -11.38 -2.62 -6.35
C ARG A 116 -10.07 -1.93 -5.97
N SER A 117 -9.04 -2.73 -5.70
CA SER A 117 -7.71 -2.22 -5.36
C SER A 117 -6.65 -2.77 -6.31
N LEU A 118 -5.73 -1.91 -6.70
CA LEU A 118 -4.61 -2.19 -7.58
C LEU A 118 -3.32 -1.73 -6.92
N TYR A 119 -2.30 -2.58 -6.94
CA TYR A 119 -0.96 -2.27 -6.49
C TYR A 119 0.06 -2.57 -7.59
N ILE A 120 0.99 -1.64 -7.77
CA ILE A 120 2.16 -1.76 -8.65
C ILE A 120 3.37 -1.24 -7.86
N GLY A 121 4.51 -1.91 -7.97
CA GLY A 121 5.76 -1.41 -7.39
C GLY A 121 6.89 -2.42 -7.52
N SER A 122 8.12 -1.96 -7.38
CA SER A 122 9.33 -2.80 -7.41
C SER A 122 9.29 -3.86 -6.30
N GLU A 123 8.84 -3.48 -5.10
CA GLU A 123 8.73 -4.36 -3.93
C GLU A 123 7.38 -5.09 -3.85
N GLY A 124 7.40 -6.25 -3.18
CA GLY A 124 6.20 -7.07 -2.96
C GLY A 124 5.10 -6.30 -2.17
N PRO A 125 3.82 -6.48 -2.53
CA PRO A 125 2.73 -5.80 -1.86
C PRO A 125 2.58 -6.26 -0.42
N LEU A 126 2.34 -5.27 0.45
CA LEU A 126 1.89 -5.47 1.81
C LEU A 126 0.46 -4.97 1.94
N LEU A 127 -0.38 -5.64 2.71
CA LEU A 127 -1.70 -5.17 3.11
C LEU A 127 -1.67 -4.76 4.59
N ALA A 128 -1.86 -3.47 4.86
CA ALA A 128 -1.99 -2.99 6.22
C ALA A 128 -3.33 -3.40 6.82
N ILE A 129 -3.28 -4.14 7.93
CA ILE A 129 -4.44 -4.62 8.66
C ILE A 129 -4.88 -3.59 9.70
N THR A 130 -3.94 -2.98 10.44
CA THR A 130 -4.26 -1.98 11.47
C THR A 130 -3.08 -1.08 11.79
N LEU A 131 -3.38 0.10 12.34
CA LEU A 131 -2.44 0.98 13.02
C LEU A 131 -2.83 1.08 14.50
N ARG A 132 -1.92 0.67 15.39
CA ARG A 132 -2.15 0.63 16.84
C ARG A 132 -0.97 1.24 17.61
N PRO A 133 -1.08 1.48 18.92
CA PRO A 133 0.10 1.81 19.74
C PRO A 133 1.11 0.64 19.69
N ALA A 134 2.39 0.98 19.78
CA ALA A 134 3.45 0.00 19.82
C ALA A 134 3.40 -0.82 21.12
N LYS A 135 3.52 -2.15 20.99
CA LYS A 135 3.68 -3.07 22.12
C LYS A 135 5.08 -2.92 22.72
N ARG A 136 5.26 -3.32 23.98
CA ARG A 136 6.54 -3.22 24.70
C ARG A 136 7.76 -3.64 23.86
N LYS A 137 7.72 -4.84 23.27
CA LYS A 137 8.79 -5.35 22.41
C LYS A 137 9.04 -4.47 21.17
N GLU A 138 8.00 -3.91 20.57
CA GLU A 138 8.08 -3.04 19.37
C GLU A 138 8.64 -1.64 19.70
N ARG A 139 8.70 -1.25 20.98
CA ARG A 139 9.29 0.02 21.45
C ARG A 139 10.79 -0.11 21.75
N GLU A 140 11.23 -1.32 22.01
CA GLU A 140 12.61 -1.65 22.41
C GLU A 140 13.48 -2.09 21.20
N CYS A 141 12.90 -2.19 19.99
CA CYS A 141 13.60 -2.51 18.74
C CYS A 141 14.27 -1.30 18.08
#